data_AF-A0A7V9TDH5-F1
#
_entry.id   AF-A0A7V9TDH5-F1
#
_cell.length_a   1.000
_cell.length_b   1.000
_cell.length_c   1.000
_cell.angle_alpha   90.00
_cell.angle_beta   90.00
_cell.angle_gamma   90.00
#
_symmetry.space_group_name_H-M   'P 1'
#
loop_
_entity.id
_entity.type
_entity.pdbx_description
1 polymer ?
#
loop_
_entity_poly.entity_id
_entity_poly.type
_entity_poly.pdbx_seq_one_letter_code
_entity_poly.pdbx_strand_id
1 'polypeptide(L)' 'MTKRTFQPNNRRRAKTHGFRVRMASKGG' A
#
# COMPACT_ATOMS: atom_id res chain seq x y z
N MET A 1 8.05 9.89 -23.23
CA MET A 1 7.65 8.62 -22.59
C MET A 1 6.52 8.90 -21.59
N THR A 2 5.41 8.17 -21.64
CA THR A 2 4.28 8.34 -20.71
C THR A 2 4.56 7.67 -19.35
N LYS A 3 4.04 8.26 -18.27
CA LYS A 3 4.18 7.73 -16.91
C LYS A 3 3.48 6.38 -16.79
N ARG A 4 4.17 5.39 -16.21
CA ARG A 4 3.60 4.07 -15.95
C ARG A 4 2.67 4.11 -14.73
N THR A 5 1.64 3.28 -14.74
CA THR A 5 0.59 3.24 -13.69
C THR A 5 1.18 2.97 -12.32
N PHE A 6 2.07 1.98 -12.22
CA PHE A 6 2.79 1.70 -11.00
C PHE A 6 3.97 2.65 -10.82
N GLN A 7 3.92 3.41 -9.73
CA GLN A 7 5.01 4.24 -9.25
C GLN A 7 5.35 3.76 -7.84
N PRO A 8 6.48 3.06 -7.64
CA PRO A 8 6.80 2.43 -6.36
C PRO A 8 7.05 3.47 -5.28
N ASN A 9 6.45 3.24 -4.11
CA ASN A 9 6.70 4.03 -2.90
C ASN A 9 6.51 3.14 -1.66
N ASN A 10 7.62 2.87 -0.96
CA ASN A 10 7.63 1.94 0.18
C ASN A 10 6.77 2.43 1.35
N ARG A 11 6.79 3.74 1.65
CA ARG A 11 5.97 4.33 2.71
C ARG A 11 4.48 4.19 2.40
N ARG A 12 4.08 4.44 1.15
CA ARG A 12 2.68 4.27 0.72
C ARG A 12 2.26 2.81 0.84
N ARG A 13 3.06 1.89 0.30
CA ARG A 13 2.79 0.45 0.37
C ARG A 13 2.65 -0.05 1.82
N ALA A 14 3.53 0.35 2.72
CA ALA A 14 3.46 -0.05 4.13
C ALA A 14 2.20 0.50 4.83
N LYS A 15 1.80 1.74 4.54
CA LYS A 15 0.62 2.39 5.12
C LYS A 15 -0.72 1.90 4.57
N THR A 16 -0.76 1.40 3.33
CA THR A 16 -2.01 0.95 2.71
C THR A 16 -2.16 -0.56 2.69
N HIS A 17 -1.04 -1.31 2.66
CA HIS A 17 -1.04 -2.75 2.44
C HIS A 17 -0.22 -3.52 3.48
N GLY A 18 0.36 -2.84 4.48
CA GLY A 18 1.13 -3.49 5.53
C GLY A 18 0.26 -4.31 6.49
N PHE A 19 0.90 -5.26 7.18
CA PHE A 19 0.25 -6.14 8.15
C PHE A 19 -0.58 -5.40 9.20
N ARG A 20 -0.03 -4.30 9.74
CA ARG A 20 -0.72 -3.48 10.76
C ARG A 20 -2.06 -2.92 10.27
N VAL A 21 -2.16 -2.59 8.99
CA VAL A 21 -3.36 -1.99 8.37
C VAL A 21 -4.42 -3.06 8.15
N ARG A 22 -4.00 -4.26 7.75
CA ARG A 22 -4.88 -5.44 7.65
C ARG A 22 -5.46 -5.77 9.02
N MET A 23 -4.61 -5.99 10.02
CA MET A 23 -5.04 -6.37 11.36
C MET A 23 -5.83 -5.29 12.13
N ALA A 24 -5.86 -4.03 11.65
CA ALA A 24 -6.63 -2.96 12.28
C ALA A 24 -8.14 -3.13 12.13
N SER A 25 -8.61 -3.92 11.18
CA SER A 25 -10.04 -4.15 10.94
C SER A 25 -10.36 -5.64 10.91
N LYS A 26 -11.58 -6.03 11.29
CA LYS A 26 -12.02 -7.43 11.31
C LYS A 26 -12.02 -8.08 9.92
N GLY A 27 -12.14 -7.28 8.86
CA GLY A 27 -12.07 -7.72 7.46
C GLY A 27 -10.73 -7.42 6.77
N GLY A 28 -9.69 -7.14 7.56
CA GLY A 28 -8.34 -6.77 7.15
C GLY A 28 -7.79 -7.40 5.90
#